data_AF-A0A852TI77-F1
#
_entry.id   AF-A0A852TI77-F1
#
_cell.length_a   1.000
_cell.length_b   1.000
_cell.length_c   1.000
_cell.angle_alpha   90.00
_cell.angle_beta   90.00
_cell.angle_gamma   90.00
#
_symmetry.space_group_name_H-M   'P 1'
#
loop_
_entity.id
_entity.type
_entity.pdbx_description
1 polymer ?
#
loop_
_entity_poly.entity_id
_entity_poly.type
_entity_poly.pdbx_seq_one_letter_code
_entity_poly.pdbx_strand_id
1 'polypeptide(L)' 'MSKKKKPLLTDQFLDELANEINELYGRPVEKNEDKNNHKEDD' A
#
# COMPACT_ATOMS: atom_id res chain seq x y z
N MET A 1 -24.51 -7.75 12.06
CA MET A 1 -24.27 -8.21 10.66
C MET A 1 -23.07 -7.45 10.11
N SER A 2 -21.85 -7.94 10.30
CA SER A 2 -20.66 -7.30 9.72
C SER A 2 -20.72 -7.43 8.19
N LYS A 3 -21.08 -6.34 7.52
CA LYS A 3 -21.05 -6.24 6.06
C LYS A 3 -19.58 -6.21 5.63
N LYS A 4 -18.92 -7.36 5.63
CA LYS A 4 -17.57 -7.52 5.08
C LYS A 4 -17.69 -7.19 3.59
N LYS A 5 -17.26 -5.99 3.20
CA LYS A 5 -17.20 -5.57 1.81
C LYS A 5 -16.21 -6.53 1.14
N LYS A 6 -16.69 -7.31 0.17
CA LYS A 6 -15.79 -8.06 -0.69
C LYS A 6 -14.94 -7.03 -1.45
N PRO A 7 -13.61 -7.21 -1.52
CA PRO A 7 -12.78 -6.33 -2.32
C PRO A 7 -13.27 -6.37 -3.77
N LEU A 8 -13.32 -5.20 -4.42
CA LEU A 8 -13.74 -5.09 -5.82
C LEU A 8 -12.69 -5.66 -6.78
N LEU A 9 -11.43 -5.66 -6.34
CA LEU A 9 -10.28 -6.09 -7.11
C LEU A 9 -9.66 -7.31 -6.42
N THR A 10 -9.10 -8.21 -7.24
CA THR A 10 -8.36 -9.36 -6.74
C THR A 10 -6.92 -8.95 -6.42
N ASP A 11 -6.28 -9.67 -5.49
CA ASP A 11 -4.87 -9.44 -5.16
C ASP A 11 -3.98 -9.55 -6.41
N GLN A 12 -4.25 -10.55 -7.28
CA GLN A 12 -3.55 -10.71 -8.56
C GLN A 12 -3.63 -9.45 -9.45
N PHE A 13 -4.80 -8.79 -9.53
CA PHE A 13 -4.95 -7.59 -10.33
C PHE A 13 -4.12 -6.43 -9.77
N LEU A 14 -4.04 -6.32 -8.44
CA LEU A 14 -3.21 -5.32 -7.78
C LEU A 14 -1.72 -5.58 -8.01
N ASP A 15 -1.30 -6.84 -8.03
CA ASP A 15 0.09 -7.23 -8.31
C ASP A 15 0.51 -6.90 -9.75
N GLU A 16 -0.36 -7.21 -10.73
CA GLU A 16 -0.13 -6.86 -12.13
C GLU A 16 -0.03 -5.35 -12.33
N LEU A 17 -0.95 -4.57 -11.74
CA LEU A 17 -0.89 -3.11 -11.78
C LEU A 17 0.39 -2.56 -11.13
N ALA A 18 0.78 -3.10 -9.97
CA ALA A 18 1.99 -2.66 -9.29
C ALA A 18 3.23 -2.90 -10.16
N ASN A 19 3.30 -4.05 -10.84
CA ASN A 19 4.40 -4.34 -11.76
C ASN A 19 4.42 -3.37 -12.95
N GLU A 20 3.28 -3.10 -13.58
CA GLU A 20 3.18 -2.15 -14.70
C GLU A 20 3.64 -0.73 -14.28
N ILE A 21 3.17 -0.25 -13.13
CA ILE A 21 3.58 1.05 -12.59
C ILE A 21 5.09 1.07 -12.32
N ASN A 22 5.63 0.00 -11.73
CA ASN A 22 7.05 -0.10 -11.42
C ASN A 22 7.92 -0.21 -12.67
N GLU A 23 7.44 -0.79 -13.77
CA GLU A 23 8.13 -0.82 -15.06
C GLU A 23 8.16 0.56 -15.71
N LEU A 24 7.05 1.30 -15.65
CA LEU A 24 6.92 2.63 -16.27
C LEU A 24 7.65 3.73 -15.51
N TYR A 25 7.59 3.70 -14.17
CA TYR A 25 8.06 4.79 -13.31
C TYR A 25 9.25 4.39 -12.43
N GLY A 26 9.69 3.13 -12.50
CA GLY A 26 10.65 2.56 -11.56
C GLY A 26 9.99 2.15 -10.24
N ARG A 27 10.63 1.24 -9.50
CA ARG A 27 10.16 0.92 -8.14
C ARG A 27 10.40 2.12 -7.23
N PRO A 28 9.44 2.48 -6.36
CA PRO A 28 9.73 3.44 -5.30
C PRO A 28 10.92 2.92 -4.51
N VAL A 29 12.01 3.68 -4.51
CA VAL A 29 13.12 3.44 -3.60
C VAL A 29 12.52 3.65 -2.22
N GLU A 30 12.52 2.63 -1.37
CA GLU A 30 12.19 2.75 0.05
C GLU A 30 13.11 3.82 0.65
N LYS A 31 12.66 5.08 0.63
CA LYS A 31 13.10 6.04 1.61
C LYS A 31 12.45 5.55 2.90
N ASN A 32 13.22 4.81 3.67
CA ASN A 32 12.94 4.56 5.07
C ASN A 32 12.74 5.93 5.76
N GLU A 33 11.52 6.45 5.76
CA GLU A 33 11.07 7.47 6.72
C GLU A 33 10.61 6.82 8.04
N ASP A 34 11.15 5.65 8.37
CA ASP A 34 11.08 5.13 9.71
C ASP A 34 12.13 5.81 10.59
N LYS A 35 11.79 6.97 11.18
CA LYS A 35 12.21 7.33 12.56
C LYS A 35 11.18 8.19 13.30
N ASN A 36 10.41 7.49 14.13
CA ASN A 36 10.08 7.82 15.54
C ASN A 36 8.90 8.75 15.89
N ASN A 37 7.78 8.10 16.27
CA ASN A 37 7.09 8.19 17.57
C ASN A 37 7.43 9.37 18.51
N HIS A 38 6.41 10.11 19.01
CA HIS A 38 5.95 10.03 20.41
C HIS A 38 4.69 10.87 20.73
N LYS A 39 3.67 10.16 21.25
CA LYS A 39 2.62 10.51 22.24
C LYS A 39 1.40 11.40 21.94
N GLU A 40 0.26 10.72 22.13
CA GLU A 40 -0.97 11.09 22.86
C GLU A 40 -0.87 12.28 23.85
N ASP A 41 -1.94 13.08 23.79
CA ASP A 41 -2.68 13.78 24.87
C ASP A 41 -1.91 14.47 26.03
N ASP A 42 -1.98 15.80 26.05
CA ASP A 42 -2.46 16.62 27.20
C ASP A 42 -3.02 17.97 26.69
#